data_AF-A0A061N2U4-F1
#
_entry.id   AF-A0A061N2U4-F1
#
_cell.length_a   1.000
_cell.length_b   1.000
_cell.length_c   1.000
_cell.angle_alpha   90.00
_cell.angle_beta   90.00
_cell.angle_gamma   90.00
#
_symmetry.space_group_name_H-M   'P 1'
#
loop_
_entity.id
_entity.type
_entity.pdbx_description
1 polymer ?
#
loop_
_entity_poly.entity_id
_entity_poly.type
_entity_poly.pdbx_seq_one_letter_code
_entity_poly.pdbx_strand_id
1 'polypeptide(L)'
;MEIRFATLEDLNDLVSLLWSKAKEEDGELNEESYAVFKEECYNYLFELIFSNDHHLWVAIDDKEIVAHMSLKILKGFPEPDREPRIIGIITTAYLKKGIS
;
A
#
# COMPACT_ATOMS: atom_id res chain seq x y z
N MET A 1 1.90 -2.62 -18.58
CA MET A 1 1.47 -2.96 -17.21
C MET A 1 2.22 -4.16 -16.62
N GLU A 2 2.94 -3.94 -15.52
CA GLU A 2 3.63 -4.93 -14.67
C GLU A 2 2.98 -4.92 -13.27
N ILE A 3 2.83 -6.08 -12.62
CA ILE A 3 2.33 -6.18 -11.24
C ILE A 3 3.32 -6.99 -10.41
N ARG A 4 3.82 -6.41 -9.32
CA ARG A 4 4.81 -7.03 -8.44
C ARG A 4 4.70 -6.55 -6.99
N PHE A 5 5.44 -7.18 -6.09
CA PHE A 5 5.63 -6.63 -4.75
C PHE A 5 6.38 -5.29 -4.83
N ALA A 6 6.02 -4.39 -3.92
CA ALA A 6 6.75 -3.16 -3.71
C ALA A 6 8.15 -3.44 -3.13
N THR A 7 9.07 -2.58 -3.49
CA THR A 7 10.46 -2.56 -3.06
C THR A 7 10.78 -1.20 -2.46
N LEU A 8 11.93 -1.06 -1.80
CA LEU A 8 12.34 0.22 -1.22
C LEU A 8 12.46 1.34 -2.25
N GLU A 9 12.73 1.00 -3.52
CA GLU A 9 12.84 1.96 -4.61
C GLU A 9 11.49 2.62 -4.93
N ASP A 10 10.38 1.95 -4.62
CA ASP A 10 9.02 2.41 -4.91
C ASP A 10 8.46 3.40 -3.85
N LEU A 11 9.14 3.56 -2.71
CA LEU A 11 8.59 4.26 -1.54
C LEU A 11 8.17 5.71 -1.83
N ASN A 12 9.01 6.47 -2.54
CA ASN A 12 8.72 7.87 -2.84
C ASN A 12 7.52 8.02 -3.80
N ASP A 13 7.42 7.13 -4.79
CA ASP A 13 6.33 7.14 -5.76
C ASP A 13 5.02 6.70 -5.11
N LEU A 14 5.08 5.72 -4.20
CA LEU A 14 3.94 5.29 -3.38
C LEU A 14 3.41 6.39 -2.47
N VAL A 15 4.29 7.14 -1.80
CA VAL A 15 3.89 8.31 -0.99
C VAL A 15 3.19 9.34 -1.87
N SER A 16 3.72 9.60 -3.07
CA SER A 16 3.14 10.56 -4.01
C SER A 16 1.76 10.11 -4.51
N LEU A 17 1.60 8.82 -4.80
CA LEU A 17 0.33 8.21 -5.19
C LEU A 17 -0.72 8.32 -4.07
N LEU A 18 -0.33 7.98 -2.85
CA LEU A 18 -1.21 8.03 -1.67
C LEU A 18 -1.58 9.46 -1.28
N TRP A 19 -0.66 10.41 -1.46
CA TRP A 19 -0.97 11.83 -1.32
C TRP A 19 -2.01 12.29 -2.36
N SER A 20 -1.85 11.85 -3.61
CA SER A 20 -2.83 12.15 -4.67
C SER A 20 -4.22 11.63 -4.30
N LYS A 21 -4.30 10.40 -3.77
CA LYS A 21 -5.53 9.84 -3.22
C LYS A 21 -6.11 10.71 -2.10
N ALA A 22 -5.30 11.10 -1.12
CA ALA A 22 -5.74 11.93 -0.01
C ALA A 22 -6.29 13.29 -0.50
N LYS A 23 -5.63 13.91 -1.49
CA LYS A 23 -6.09 15.14 -2.13
C LYS A 23 -7.39 15.00 -2.93
N GLU A 24 -7.64 13.83 -3.50
CA GLU A 24 -8.92 13.54 -4.15
C GLU A 24 -10.07 13.41 -3.14
N GLU A 25 -9.79 12.93 -1.92
CA GLU A 25 -10.76 12.78 -0.83
C GLU A 25 -10.98 14.11 -0.07
N ASP A 26 -9.92 14.90 0.11
CA ASP A 26 -9.93 16.19 0.78
C ASP A 26 -9.12 17.25 0.01
N GLY A 27 -9.84 18.16 -0.63
CA GLY A 27 -9.27 19.26 -1.42
C GLY A 27 -8.53 20.31 -0.60
N GLU A 28 -8.77 20.41 0.72
CA GLU A 28 -8.21 21.44 1.59
C GLU A 28 -6.80 21.11 2.08
N LEU A 29 -6.34 19.87 1.90
CA LEU A 29 -4.99 19.46 2.29
C LEU A 29 -3.93 20.33 1.58
N ASN A 30 -2.98 20.82 2.35
CA ASN A 30 -2.00 21.81 1.91
C ASN A 30 -0.56 21.30 2.10
N GLU A 31 0.42 22.19 1.91
CA GLU A 31 1.85 21.84 2.05
C GLU A 31 2.23 21.40 3.47
N GLU A 32 1.62 21.98 4.50
CA GLU A 32 1.85 21.57 5.89
C GLU A 32 1.31 20.16 6.15
N SER A 33 0.10 19.88 5.66
CA SER A 33 -0.48 18.53 5.68
C SER A 33 0.39 17.51 4.94
N TYR A 34 1.00 17.92 3.82
CA TYR A 34 1.89 17.04 3.05
C TYR A 34 3.18 16.71 3.81
N ALA A 35 3.80 17.69 4.48
CA ALA A 35 5.04 17.47 5.21
C ALA A 35 4.88 16.41 6.30
N VAL A 36 3.80 16.51 7.09
CA VAL A 36 3.46 15.52 8.13
C VAL A 36 3.14 14.16 7.49
N PHE A 37 2.27 14.15 6.49
CA PHE A 37 1.86 12.92 5.80
C PHE A 37 3.05 12.18 5.19
N LYS A 38 3.97 12.88 4.54
CA LYS A 38 5.10 12.29 3.83
C LYS A 38 5.97 11.45 4.78
N GLU A 39 6.32 11.99 5.94
CA GLU A 39 7.16 11.30 6.92
C GLU A 39 6.46 10.07 7.50
N GLU A 40 5.21 10.24 7.97
CA GLU A 40 4.44 9.15 8.56
C GLU A 40 4.16 8.04 7.54
N CYS A 41 3.77 8.40 6.32
CA CYS A 41 3.46 7.46 5.25
C CYS A 41 4.71 6.71 4.79
N TYR A 42 5.85 7.41 4.62
CA TYR A 42 7.10 6.77 4.25
C TYR A 42 7.53 5.73 5.29
N ASN A 43 7.51 6.08 6.57
CA ASN A 43 7.89 5.17 7.65
C ASN A 43 6.96 3.96 7.71
N TYR A 44 5.64 4.19 7.59
CA TYR A 44 4.66 3.11 7.51
C TYR A 44 4.93 2.14 6.34
N LEU A 45 5.15 2.67 5.14
CA LEU A 45 5.42 1.85 3.95
C LEU A 45 6.76 1.11 4.06
N PHE A 46 7.77 1.74 4.64
CA PHE A 46 9.07 1.11 4.90
C PHE A 46 8.90 -0.10 5.79
N GLU A 47 8.23 0.04 6.94
CA GLU A 47 7.94 -1.09 7.85
C GLU A 47 7.10 -2.17 7.15
N LEU A 48 6.12 -1.75 6.35
CA LEU A 48 5.24 -2.64 5.61
C LEU A 48 6.00 -3.55 4.61
N ILE A 49 6.98 -3.01 3.88
CA ILE A 49 7.78 -3.79 2.92
C ILE A 49 8.58 -4.90 3.59
N PHE A 50 9.01 -4.70 4.84
CA PHE A 50 9.72 -5.72 5.61
C PHE A 50 8.81 -6.66 6.39
N SER A 51 7.49 -6.48 6.32
CA SER A 51 6.57 -7.36 7.02
C SER A 51 6.53 -8.75 6.38
N ASN A 52 6.53 -9.77 7.23
CA ASN A 52 6.35 -11.16 6.81
C ASN A 52 4.88 -11.52 6.54
N ASP A 53 3.95 -10.77 7.13
CA ASP A 53 2.52 -11.07 7.10
C ASP A 53 1.70 -9.99 6.42
N HIS A 54 2.31 -8.90 5.97
CA HIS A 54 1.63 -7.80 5.30
C HIS A 54 2.38 -7.45 4.04
N HIS A 55 1.74 -7.71 2.90
CA HIS A 55 2.36 -7.56 1.60
C HIS A 55 1.80 -6.36 0.87
N LEU A 56 2.69 -5.56 0.26
CA LEU A 56 2.34 -4.43 -0.58
C LEU A 56 2.61 -4.78 -2.05
N TRP A 57 1.58 -4.69 -2.87
CA TRP A 57 1.63 -4.87 -4.32
C TRP A 57 1.51 -3.52 -5.02
N VAL A 58 2.21 -3.39 -6.15
CA VAL A 58 2.13 -2.24 -7.04
C VAL A 58 1.79 -2.70 -8.46
N ALA A 59 1.02 -1.87 -9.16
CA ALA A 59 0.86 -1.98 -10.61
C ALA A 59 1.60 -0.81 -11.25
N ILE A 60 2.43 -1.12 -12.24
CA ILE A 60 3.29 -0.18 -12.94
C ILE A 60 2.88 -0.15 -14.39
N ASP A 61 2.66 1.05 -14.93
CA ASP A 61 2.39 1.27 -16.34
C ASP A 61 3.22 2.46 -16.84
N ASP A 62 3.84 2.33 -18.01
CA ASP A 62 4.78 3.32 -18.55
C ASP A 62 5.83 3.84 -17.53
N LYS A 63 6.33 2.92 -16.69
CA LYS A 63 7.30 3.16 -15.59
C LYS A 63 6.78 4.00 -14.42
N GLU A 64 5.48 4.28 -14.37
CA GLU A 64 4.83 4.96 -13.25
C GLU A 64 4.03 3.93 -12.42
N ILE A 65 4.04 4.07 -11.10
CA ILE A 65 3.14 3.31 -10.23
C ILE A 65 1.73 3.90 -10.37
N VAL A 66 0.83 3.13 -10.97
CA VAL A 66 -0.56 3.56 -11.26
C VAL A 66 -1.56 3.04 -10.23
N ALA A 67 -1.22 1.99 -9.49
CA ALA A 67 -2.06 1.44 -8.44
C ALA A 67 -1.21 0.77 -7.34
N HIS A 68 -1.82 0.62 -6.16
CA HIS A 68 -1.28 -0.22 -5.11
C HIS A 68 -2.38 -1.01 -4.39
N MET A 69 -1.99 -2.12 -3.76
CA MET A 69 -2.85 -2.90 -2.89
C MET A 69 -2.02 -3.46 -1.74
N SER A 70 -2.51 -3.36 -0.51
CA SER A 70 -1.90 -4.03 0.64
C SER A 70 -2.79 -5.17 1.16
N LEU A 71 -2.16 -6.30 1.49
CA LEU A 71 -2.81 -7.53 1.93
C LEU A 71 -2.15 -8.04 3.20
N LYS A 72 -2.93 -8.15 4.29
CA LYS A 72 -2.48 -8.77 5.54
C LYS A 72 -2.94 -10.22 5.63
N ILE A 73 -2.03 -11.12 5.99
CA ILE A 73 -2.26 -12.54 6.21
C ILE A 73 -2.40 -12.79 7.71
N LEU A 74 -3.56 -13.27 8.12
CA LEU A 74 -3.83 -13.70 9.49
C LEU A 74 -3.87 -15.22 9.56
N LYS A 75 -3.29 -15.77 10.62
CA LYS A 75 -3.38 -17.19 10.94
C LYS A 75 -4.35 -17.36 12.10
N GLY A 76 -5.36 -18.20 11.91
CA GLY A 76 -6.26 -18.63 12.96
C GLY A 76 -5.52 -19.46 14.02
N PHE A 77 -6.17 -19.66 15.17
CA PHE A 77 -5.63 -20.51 16.20
C PHE A 77 -5.41 -21.95 15.69
N PRO A 78 -4.33 -22.63 16.11
CA PRO A 78 -4.16 -24.04 15.83
C PRO A 78 -5.23 -24.84 16.59
N GLU A 79 -5.94 -25.71 15.89
CA GLU A 79 -6.89 -26.65 16.48
C GLU A 79 -6.28 -28.06 16.45
N PRO A 80 -6.48 -28.92 17.48
CA PRO A 80 -5.78 -30.19 17.61
C PRO A 80 -5.84 -31.12 16.38
N ASP A 81 -6.93 -31.07 15.63
CA ASP A 81 -7.20 -31.96 14.50
C ASP A 81 -7.36 -31.21 13.16
N ARG A 82 -6.87 -29.96 13.06
CA ARG A 82 -7.04 -29.16 11.86
C ARG A 82 -5.89 -28.18 11.62
N GLU A 83 -5.47 -28.07 10.35
CA GLU A 83 -4.56 -27.02 9.90
C GLU A 83 -5.11 -25.61 10.22
N PRO A 84 -4.26 -24.67 10.68
CA PRO A 84 -4.68 -23.32 10.98
C PRO A 84 -5.33 -22.65 9.77
N ARG A 85 -6.51 -22.07 9.98
CA ARG A 85 -7.17 -21.30 8.92
C ARG A 85 -6.32 -20.09 8.56
N ILE A 86 -6.01 -19.91 7.28
CA ILE A 86 -5.35 -18.71 6.76
C ILE A 86 -6.42 -17.76 6.22
N ILE A 87 -6.33 -16.49 6.59
CA ILE A 87 -7.24 -15.43 6.15
C ILE A 87 -6.40 -14.31 5.53
N GLY A 88 -6.71 -13.93 4.29
CA GLY A 88 -6.16 -12.72 3.67
C GLY A 88 -7.14 -11.56 3.79
N ILE A 89 -6.68 -10.41 4.26
CA ILE A 89 -7.47 -9.17 4.36
C ILE A 89 -6.79 -8.12 3.49
N ILE A 90 -7.48 -7.66 2.46
CA ILE A 90 -7.04 -6.47 1.71
C ILE A 90 -7.28 -5.27 2.61
N THR A 91 -6.20 -4.65 3.07
CA THR A 91 -6.26 -3.51 4.01
C THR A 91 -6.42 -2.18 3.28
N THR A 92 -5.83 -2.05 2.10
CA THR A 92 -6.01 -0.89 1.22
C THR A 92 -5.86 -1.29 -0.24
N ALA A 93 -6.60 -0.63 -1.13
CA ALA A 93 -6.42 -0.71 -2.58
C ALA A 93 -6.78 0.64 -3.20
N TYR A 94 -5.98 1.10 -4.16
CA TYR A 94 -6.23 2.35 -4.87
C TYR A 94 -5.64 2.29 -6.28
N LEU A 95 -6.40 2.81 -7.24
CA LEU A 95 -6.01 3.02 -8.63
C LEU A 95 -6.09 4.53 -8.90
N LYS A 96 -5.01 5.10 -9.44
CA LYS A 96 -4.97 6.50 -9.85
C LYS A 96 -6.06 6.79 -10.88
N LYS A 97 -6.79 7.90 -10.73
CA LYS A 97 -7.78 8.33 -11.73
C LYS A 97 -7.10 8.73 -13.04
N GLY A 98 -7.78 8.48 -14.16
CA GLY A 98 -7.29 8.87 -15.50
C GLY A 98 -6.41 7.84 -16.20
N ILE A 99 -6.18 6.67 -15.61
CA ILE A 99 -5.62 5.50 -16.29
C ILE A 99 -6.78 4.84 -17.06
N SER A 100 -6.72 4.84 -18.40
CA SER A 100 -7.73 4.26 -19.30
C SER A 100 -7.46 2.80 -19.62
#